data_AF-A0A2E7QFN6-F1
#
_entry.id   AF-A0A2E7QFN6-F1
#
_cell.length_a   1.000
_cell.length_b   1.000
_cell.length_c   1.000
_cell.angle_alpha   90.00
_cell.angle_beta   90.00
_cell.angle_gamma   90.00
#
_symmetry.space_group_name_H-M   'P 1'
#
loop_
_entity.id
_entity.type
_entity.pdbx_description
1 polymer ?
#
loop_
_entity_poly.entity_id
_entity_poly.type
_entity_poly.pdbx_seq_one_letter_code
_entity_poly.pdbx_strand_id
1 'polypeptide(L)' 'CEGYCPAFPSGFDSFPVLSILEDRYIECVYKKSGHNKTRAAQILGISRVTLRERLKQIE' A
#
# COMPACT_ATOMS: atom_id res chain seq x y z
N CYS A 1 2.48 36.61 19.43
CA CYS A 1 3.02 35.88 18.28
C CYS A 1 1.92 35.00 17.71
N GLU A 2 1.13 35.54 16.78
CA GLU A 2 0.03 34.80 16.13
C GLU A 2 0.61 34.01 14.96
N GLY A 3 0.96 32.75 15.24
CA GLY A 3 1.42 31.82 14.23
C GLY A 3 0.25 31.37 13.37
N TYR A 4 0.18 31.91 12.15
CA TYR A 4 -0.66 31.39 11.08
C TYR A 4 -0.22 29.95 10.78
N CYS A 5 -0.87 28.96 11.40
CA CYS A 5 -0.83 27.59 10.91
C CYS A 5 -1.55 27.62 9.56
N PRO A 6 -0.87 27.43 8.42
CA PRO A 6 -1.58 27.32 7.15
C PRO A 6 -2.55 26.15 7.32
N ALA A 7 -3.83 26.43 7.10
CA ALA A 7 -4.90 25.46 7.18
C ALA A 7 -4.42 24.15 6.55
N PHE A 8 -4.35 23.09 7.36
CA PHE A 8 -4.32 21.73 6.81
C PHE A 8 -5.45 21.71 5.78
N PRO A 9 -5.18 21.37 4.50
CA PRO A 9 -6.25 21.29 3.53
C PRO A 9 -7.29 20.33 4.10
N SER A 10 -8.46 20.87 4.42
CA SER A 10 -9.64 20.14 4.85
C SER A 10 -10.12 19.35 3.64
N GLY A 11 -9.41 18.28 3.32
CA GLY A 11 -9.49 17.54 2.08
C GLY A 11 -9.26 16.07 2.37
N PHE A 12 -10.04 15.52 3.30
CA PHE A 12 -10.16 14.07 3.45
C PHE A 12 -10.57 13.40 2.11
N ASP A 13 -11.21 14.15 1.20
CA ASP A 13 -11.68 13.68 -0.11
C ASP A 13 -10.56 13.38 -1.13
N SER A 14 -9.30 13.72 -0.83
CA SER A 14 -8.19 13.55 -1.78
C SER A 14 -7.26 12.38 -1.46
N PHE A 15 -7.49 11.67 -0.35
CA PHE A 15 -6.69 10.50 0.02
C PHE A 15 -7.31 9.22 -0.53
N PRO A 16 -6.52 8.34 -1.17
CA PRO A 16 -7.02 7.02 -1.55
C PRO A 16 -7.41 6.23 -0.31
N VAL A 17 -8.43 5.38 -0.47
CA VAL A 17 -8.82 4.40 0.56
C VAL A 17 -7.62 3.51 0.89
N LEU A 18 -7.48 3.13 2.15
CA LEU A 18 -6.36 2.33 2.64
C LEU A 18 -6.11 1.07 1.79
N SER A 19 -7.17 0.38 1.36
CA SER A 19 -7.06 -0.80 0.50
C SER A 19 -6.29 -0.53 -0.79
N ILE A 20 -6.52 0.62 -1.44
CA ILE A 20 -5.82 1.01 -2.66
C ILE A 20 -4.32 1.24 -2.38
N LEU A 21 -3.99 1.81 -1.21
CA LEU A 21 -2.59 2.00 -0.81
C LEU A 21 -1.92 0.66 -0.50
N GLU A 22 -2.60 -0.24 0.20
CA GLU A 22 -2.13 -1.59 0.45
C GLU A 22 -1.83 -2.32 -0.86
N ASP A 23 -2.75 -2.28 -1.82
CA ASP A 23 -2.61 -2.99 -3.09
C ASP A 23 -1.45 -2.41 -3.92
N ARG A 24 -1.31 -1.07 -3.98
CA ARG A 24 -0.15 -0.41 -4.62
C ARG A 24 1.17 -0.80 -3.96
N TYR A 25 1.18 -0.90 -2.63
CA TYR A 25 2.38 -1.28 -1.91
C TYR A 25 2.74 -2.75 -2.15
N ILE A 26 1.75 -3.65 -2.13
CA ILE A 26 1.90 -5.06 -2.46
C ILE A 26 2.48 -5.23 -3.87
N GLU A 27 1.93 -4.54 -4.87
CA GLU A 27 2.45 -4.55 -6.24
C GLU A 27 3.90 -4.05 -6.34
N CYS A 28 4.21 -2.94 -5.66
CA CYS A 28 5.55 -2.35 -5.67
C CYS A 28 6.58 -3.34 -5.11
N VAL A 29 6.28 -3.96 -3.96
CA VAL A 29 7.16 -4.97 -3.36
C VAL A 29 7.26 -6.21 -4.23
N TYR A 30 6.15 -6.66 -4.82
CA TYR A 30 6.13 -7.81 -5.72
C TYR A 30 7.02 -7.60 -6.95
N LYS A 31 6.93 -6.44 -7.61
CA LYS A 31 7.80 -6.05 -8.74
C LYS A 31 9.26 -5.93 -8.31
N LYS A 32 9.56 -5.23 -7.21
CA LYS A 32 10.93 -5.07 -6.67
C LYS A 32 11.56 -6.39 -6.23
N SER A 33 10.76 -7.39 -5.87
CA SER A 33 11.22 -8.74 -5.55
C SER A 33 11.49 -9.63 -6.78
N GLY A 34 11.32 -9.11 -8.00
CA GLY A 34 11.42 -9.90 -9.22
C GLY A 34 10.30 -10.91 -9.37
N HIS A 35 9.08 -10.57 -8.92
CA HIS A 35 7.91 -11.46 -8.91
C HIS A 35 8.06 -12.72 -8.05
N ASN A 36 8.99 -12.71 -7.08
CA ASN A 36 9.16 -13.80 -6.14
C ASN A 36 8.16 -13.68 -4.98
N LYS A 37 7.06 -14.45 -5.05
CA LYS A 37 5.98 -14.45 -4.05
C LYS A 37 6.47 -14.74 -2.63
N THR A 38 7.47 -15.62 -2.46
CA THR A 38 8.00 -15.95 -1.14
C THR A 38 8.76 -14.77 -0.55
N ARG A 39 9.63 -14.15 -1.34
CA ARG A 39 10.42 -12.99 -0.90
C ARG A 39 9.54 -11.76 -0.67
N ALA A 40 8.55 -11.52 -1.53
CA ALA A 40 7.59 -10.43 -1.33
C ALA A 40 6.77 -10.60 -0.04
N ALA A 41 6.27 -11.82 0.24
CA ALA A 41 5.52 -12.10 1.47
C ALA A 41 6.37 -11.88 2.73
N GLN A 42 7.65 -12.27 2.70
CA GLN A 42 8.59 -12.01 3.80
C GLN A 42 8.81 -10.50 4.01
N ILE A 43 8.99 -9.72 2.94
CA ILE A 43 9.18 -8.26 3.03
C ILE A 43 7.91 -7.58 3.57
N LEU A 44 6.74 -8.01 3.12
CA LEU A 44 5.45 -7.46 3.54
C LEU A 44 5.01 -7.92 4.94
N GLY A 45 5.66 -8.94 5.51
CA GLY A 45 5.27 -9.51 6.81
C GLY A 45 3.92 -10.23 6.80
N ILE A 46 3.46 -10.69 5.64
CA ILE A 46 2.18 -11.40 5.48
C ILE A 46 2.40 -12.86 5.06
N SER A 47 1.36 -13.68 5.22
CA SER A 47 1.43 -15.05 4.72
C SER A 47 1.50 -15.09 3.19
N ARG A 48 2.19 -16.09 2.64
CA ARG A 48 2.24 -16.32 1.18
C ARG A 48 0.85 -16.57 0.58
N VAL A 49 -0.07 -17.15 1.35
CA VAL A 49 -1.47 -17.38 0.93
C VAL A 49 -2.20 -16.06 0.79
N THR A 50 -2.08 -15.17 1.78
CA THR A 50 -2.66 -13.82 1.78
C THR A 50 -2.13 -12.99 0.61
N LEU A 51 -0.82 -13.02 0.34
CA LEU A 51 -0.25 -12.35 -0.83
C LEU A 51 -0.85 -12.88 -2.14
N ARG A 52 -0.99 -14.20 -2.26
CA ARG A 52 -1.57 -14.82 -3.46
C ARG A 52 -3.02 -14.40 -3.68
N GLU A 53 -3.82 -14.36 -2.62
CA GLU A 53 -5.22 -13.96 -2.68
C GLU A 53 -5.36 -12.48 -3.02
N ARG A 54 -4.54 -11.61 -2.43
CA ARG A 54 -4.49 -10.19 -2.78
C ARG A 54 -4.10 -9.96 -4.24
N LEU A 55 -3.06 -10.64 -4.73
CA LEU A 55 -2.66 -10.53 -6.14
C LEU A 55 -3.77 -10.96 -7.11
N LYS A 56 -4.59 -11.96 -6.77
CA LYS A 56 -5.75 -12.39 -7.58
C LYS A 56 -6.89 -11.38 -7.62
N GLN A 57 -6.99 -10.49 -6.63
CA GLN A 57 -8.02 -9.45 -6.56
C GLN A 57 -7.58 -8.18 -7.33
N ILE A 58 -6.27 -8.06 -7.60
CA ILE A 58 -5.66 -6.93 -8.32
C ILE A 58 -5.60 -7.21 -9.83
N GLU A 59 -5.44 -8.47 -10.24
CA GLU A 59 -5.62 -8.94 -11.64
C GLU A 59 -7.08 -8.85 -12.09
#